data_AF-A0AAW3N4U8-F1
#
_entry.id   AF-A0AAW3N4U8-F1
#
_cell.length_a   1.000
_cell.length_b   1.000
_cell.length_c   1.000
_cell.angle_alpha   90.00
_cell.angle_beta   90.00
_cell.angle_gamma   90.00
#
_symmetry.space_group_name_H-M   'P 1'
#
loop_
_entity.id
_entity.type
_entity.pdbx_description
1 polymer ?
#
loop_
_entity_poly.entity_id
_entity_poly.type
_entity_poly.pdbx_seq_one_letter_code
_entity_poly.pdbx_strand_id
1 'polypeptide(L)'
;MKVGQAGKAGPHAAYIARAGQYAHRLGQGEQLEATGAGNLPAWAANPLVFWQAADAHERANGTTYREMALALPRELAPDQRAKLVRAFVAQELGARTSG
;
A
#
# COMPACT_ATOMS: atom_id res chain seq x y z
N MET A 1 11.03 -9.61 -3.00
CA MET A 1 10.62 -8.26 -2.57
C MET A 1 11.18 -7.25 -3.56
N LYS A 2 10.36 -6.32 -4.05
CA LYS A 2 10.79 -5.25 -4.99
C LYS A 2 11.02 -3.95 -4.22
N VAL A 3 11.88 -3.08 -4.74
CA VAL A 3 12.17 -1.76 -4.17
C VAL A 3 11.85 -0.68 -5.18
N GLY A 4 11.31 0.44 -4.71
CA GLY A 4 11.07 1.62 -5.53
C GLY A 4 11.95 2.80 -5.12
N GLN A 5 12.34 3.59 -6.11
CA GLN A 5 13.14 4.79 -5.91
C GLN A 5 12.26 6.03 -5.71
N ALA A 6 12.87 7.12 -5.24
CA ALA A 6 12.20 8.41 -5.10
C ALA A 6 11.53 8.87 -6.40
N GLY A 7 10.34 9.46 -6.26
CA GLY A 7 9.50 9.93 -7.36
C GLY A 7 8.56 8.88 -7.97
N LYS A 8 8.48 7.67 -7.39
CA LYS A 8 7.63 6.57 -7.88
C LYS A 8 6.62 6.06 -6.86
N ALA A 9 6.75 6.40 -5.58
CA ALA A 9 5.89 5.86 -4.53
C ALA A 9 4.43 6.30 -4.67
N GLY A 10 4.18 7.60 -4.86
CA GLY A 10 2.84 8.17 -4.97
C GLY A 10 2.03 7.57 -6.13
N PRO A 11 2.54 7.62 -7.38
CA PRO A 11 1.88 6.98 -8.52
C PRO A 11 1.68 5.48 -8.34
N HIS A 12 2.65 4.77 -7.76
CA HIS A 12 2.56 3.32 -7.53
C HIS A 12 1.51 2.96 -6.49
N ALA A 13 1.45 3.70 -5.37
CA ALA A 13 0.43 3.52 -4.35
C ALA A 13 -0.98 3.83 -4.88
N ALA A 14 -1.12 4.90 -5.67
CA ALA A 14 -2.39 5.24 -6.33
C ALA A 14 -2.83 4.15 -7.31
N TYR A 15 -1.88 3.55 -8.04
CA TYR A 15 -2.15 2.42 -8.91
C TYR A 15 -2.71 1.25 -8.12
N ILE A 16 -1.98 0.74 -7.12
CA ILE A 16 -2.39 -0.42 -6.30
C ILE A 16 -3.77 -0.18 -5.65
N ALA A 17 -3.98 1.00 -5.07
CA ALA A 17 -5.23 1.33 -4.39
C ALA A 17 -6.38 1.73 -5.35
N ARG A 18 -6.15 1.73 -6.67
CA ARG A 18 -7.07 2.23 -7.71
C ARG A 18 -7.64 3.61 -7.35
N ALA A 19 -6.76 4.51 -6.94
CA ALA A 19 -7.10 5.87 -6.53
C ALA A 19 -6.69 6.90 -7.59
N GLY A 20 -7.30 8.09 -7.51
CA GLY A 20 -7.01 9.21 -8.41
C GLY A 20 -7.19 8.82 -9.87
N GLN A 21 -6.14 8.99 -10.68
CA GLN A 21 -6.19 8.69 -12.11
C GLN A 21 -6.49 7.23 -12.45
N TYR A 22 -6.36 6.29 -11.51
CA TYR A 22 -6.60 4.86 -11.74
C TYR A 22 -8.00 4.38 -11.32
N ALA A 23 -8.82 5.26 -10.74
CA ALA A 23 -10.16 4.90 -10.26
C ALA A 23 -11.08 4.39 -11.38
N HIS A 24 -10.93 4.91 -12.61
CA HIS A 24 -11.72 4.49 -13.77
C HIS A 24 -11.56 2.99 -14.12
N ARG A 25 -10.47 2.34 -13.70
CA ARG A 25 -10.20 0.93 -14.01
C ARG A 25 -11.14 -0.03 -13.32
N LEU A 26 -11.72 0.35 -12.18
CA LEU A 26 -12.75 -0.45 -11.51
C LEU A 26 -14.00 -0.63 -12.38
N GLY A 27 -14.28 0.34 -13.26
CA GLY A 27 -15.36 0.25 -14.26
C GLY A 27 -14.98 -0.49 -15.54
N GLN A 28 -13.74 -0.95 -15.68
CA GLN A 28 -13.21 -1.63 -16.87
C GLN A 28 -12.92 -3.12 -16.64
N GLY A 29 -13.52 -3.71 -15.61
CA GLY A 29 -13.40 -5.15 -15.31
C GLY A 29 -12.25 -5.51 -14.37
N GLU A 30 -11.49 -4.54 -13.87
CA GLU A 30 -10.56 -4.80 -12.76
C GLU A 30 -11.29 -4.75 -11.41
N GLN A 31 -11.03 -5.72 -10.53
CA GLN A 31 -11.62 -5.77 -9.19
C GLN A 31 -10.58 -5.48 -8.13
N LEU A 32 -10.91 -4.58 -7.20
CA LEU A 32 -10.16 -4.33 -5.98
C LEU A 32 -10.99 -4.81 -4.79
N GLU A 33 -10.63 -5.98 -4.25
CA GLU A 33 -11.40 -6.61 -3.17
C GLU A 33 -11.25 -5.87 -1.83
N ALA A 34 -10.04 -5.37 -1.52
CA ALA A 34 -9.76 -4.67 -0.28
C ALA A 34 -8.54 -3.76 -0.41
N THR A 35 -8.55 -2.65 0.33
CA THR A 35 -7.37 -1.81 0.60
C THR A 35 -7.33 -1.43 2.07
N GLY A 36 -6.17 -1.02 2.55
CA GLY A 36 -5.99 -0.55 3.91
C GLY A 36 -4.63 0.09 4.10
N ALA A 37 -4.49 0.81 5.20
CA ALA A 37 -3.23 1.39 5.63
C ALA A 37 -3.14 1.39 7.16
N GLY A 38 -1.91 1.43 7.65
CA GLY A 38 -1.60 1.44 9.08
C GLY A 38 -0.26 2.13 9.32
N ASN A 39 0.06 2.35 10.60
CA ASN A 39 1.31 2.99 11.03
C ASN A 39 1.60 4.35 10.37
N LEU A 40 0.55 5.07 9.92
CA LEU A 40 0.71 6.41 9.36
C LEU A 40 1.06 7.41 10.47
N PRO A 41 2.02 8.32 10.22
CA PRO A 41 2.31 9.41 11.14
C PRO A 41 1.13 10.40 11.20
N ALA A 42 1.01 11.14 12.30
CA ALA A 42 -0.14 12.02 12.54
C ALA A 42 -0.32 13.12 11.49
N TRP A 43 0.76 13.55 10.83
CA TRP A 43 0.71 14.55 9.76
C TRP A 43 0.13 14.00 8.45
N ALA A 44 0.14 12.68 8.24
CA ALA A 44 -0.33 12.07 7.01
C ALA A 44 -1.86 11.89 7.07
N ALA A 45 -2.59 12.80 6.40
CA ALA A 45 -4.05 12.73 6.32
C ALA A 45 -4.56 11.44 5.68
N ASN A 46 -3.80 10.85 4.75
CA ASN A 46 -4.09 9.57 4.13
C ASN A 46 -2.79 8.93 3.57
N PRO A 47 -2.82 7.67 3.11
CA PRO A 47 -1.63 6.98 2.62
C PRO A 47 -0.97 7.65 1.40
N LEU A 48 -1.76 8.25 0.50
CA LEU A 48 -1.20 8.90 -0.68
C LEU A 48 -0.37 10.14 -0.32
N VAL A 49 -0.83 10.91 0.67
CA VAL A 49 -0.07 12.05 1.20
C VAL A 49 1.28 11.60 1.78
N PHE A 50 1.29 10.46 2.50
CA PHE A 50 2.54 9.88 2.99
C PHE A 50 3.51 9.54 1.86
N TRP A 51 3.04 8.87 0.80
CA TRP A 51 3.89 8.48 -0.32
C TRP A 51 4.36 9.67 -1.16
N GLN A 52 3.53 10.71 -1.33
CA GLN A 52 3.92 11.96 -1.98
C GLN A 52 5.02 12.68 -1.19
N ALA A 53 4.91 12.73 0.14
CA ALA A 53 5.95 13.29 0.99
C ALA A 53 7.24 12.47 0.90
N ALA A 54 7.15 11.14 0.87
CA ALA A 54 8.32 10.28 0.65
C ALA A 54 8.99 10.58 -0.70
N ASP A 55 8.22 10.71 -1.78
CA ASP A 55 8.77 11.07 -3.09
C ASP A 55 9.42 12.45 -3.14
N ALA A 56 8.91 13.42 -2.38
CA ALA A 56 9.42 14.80 -2.35
C ALA A 56 10.65 14.98 -1.46
N HIS A 57 10.78 14.19 -0.39
CA HIS A 57 11.77 14.43 0.66
C HIS A 57 12.81 13.31 0.82
N GLU A 58 12.61 12.13 0.22
CA GLU A 58 13.62 11.09 0.19
C GLU A 58 14.80 11.48 -0.72
N ARG A 59 16.01 11.05 -0.38
CA ARG A 59 17.20 11.38 -1.17
C ARG A 59 17.10 10.79 -2.59
N ALA A 60 17.78 11.40 -3.56
CA ALA A 60 17.71 10.99 -4.98
C ALA A 60 18.02 9.50 -5.24
N ASN A 61 18.89 8.88 -4.44
CA ASN A 61 19.22 7.44 -4.50
C ASN A 61 18.61 6.64 -3.33
N GLY A 62 17.58 7.17 -2.70
CA GLY A 62 16.87 6.56 -1.58
C GLY A 62 15.82 5.56 -2.05
N THR A 63 15.38 4.71 -1.12
CA THR A 63 14.32 3.73 -1.35
C THR A 63 13.07 4.25 -0.67
N THR A 64 12.07 4.64 -1.45
CA THR A 64 10.81 5.19 -0.91
C THR A 64 9.85 4.10 -0.48
N TYR A 65 9.86 2.93 -1.12
CA TYR A 65 9.00 1.81 -0.73
C TYR A 65 9.63 0.44 -1.01
N ARG A 66 9.09 -0.57 -0.31
CA ARG A 66 9.30 -1.99 -0.57
C ARG A 66 7.94 -2.64 -0.86
N GLU A 67 7.91 -3.53 -1.83
CA GLU A 67 6.69 -4.22 -2.25
C GLU A 67 6.83 -5.74 -2.12
N MET A 68 5.77 -6.35 -1.58
CA MET A 68 5.60 -7.79 -1.48
C MET A 68 4.37 -8.20 -2.27
N ALA A 69 4.57 -8.96 -3.34
CA ALA A 69 3.48 -9.59 -4.10
C ALA A 69 3.31 -11.02 -3.60
N LEU A 70 2.11 -11.33 -3.10
CA LEU A 70 1.78 -12.62 -2.49
C LEU A 70 0.59 -13.22 -3.23
N ALA A 71 0.65 -14.52 -3.53
CA ALA A 71 -0.51 -15.26 -4.01
C ALA A 71 -1.40 -15.65 -2.82
N LEU A 72 -2.70 -15.41 -2.94
CA LEU A 72 -3.66 -15.79 -1.90
C LEU A 72 -4.33 -17.12 -2.26
N PRO A 73 -4.64 -17.99 -1.27
CA PRO A 73 -5.36 -19.24 -1.51
C PRO A 73 -6.72 -18.97 -2.17
N ARG A 74 -6.98 -19.63 -3.30
CA ARG A 74 -8.21 -19.44 -4.09
C ARG A 74 -9.46 -19.98 -3.40
N GLU A 75 -9.27 -20.95 -2.51
CA GLU A 75 -10.33 -21.63 -1.77
C GLU A 75 -10.98 -20.73 -0.69
N LEU A 76 -10.31 -19.64 -0.31
CA LEU A 76 -10.79 -18.73 0.73
C LEU A 76 -11.78 -17.72 0.16
N ALA A 77 -12.82 -17.38 0.93
CA ALA A 77 -13.70 -16.27 0.60
C ALA A 77 -12.96 -14.91 0.66
N PRO A 78 -13.45 -13.86 -0.03
CA PRO A 78 -12.82 -12.52 -0.02
C PRO A 78 -12.51 -11.99 1.39
N ASP A 79 -13.43 -12.13 2.34
CA ASP A 79 -13.23 -11.66 3.72
C ASP A 79 -12.14 -12.43 4.46
N GLN A 80 -12.01 -13.73 4.19
CA GLN A 80 -10.96 -14.58 4.76
C GLN A 80 -9.59 -14.21 4.18
N ARG A 81 -9.52 -13.96 2.86
CA ARG A 81 -8.32 -13.43 2.21
C ARG A 81 -7.90 -12.09 2.80
N ALA A 82 -8.83 -11.17 2.98
CA ALA A 82 -8.55 -9.87 3.57
C ALA A 82 -8.07 -9.98 5.02
N LYS A 83 -8.67 -10.88 5.82
CA LYS A 83 -8.23 -11.16 7.20
C LYS A 83 -6.82 -11.76 7.23
N LEU A 84 -6.51 -12.70 6.34
CA LEU A 84 -5.19 -13.30 6.21
C LEU A 84 -4.12 -12.24 5.89
N VAL A 85 -4.39 -11.35 4.92
CA VAL A 85 -3.47 -10.26 4.57
C VAL A 85 -3.27 -9.30 5.75
N ARG A 86 -4.33 -8.91 6.47
CA ARG A 86 -4.22 -8.05 7.65
C ARG A 86 -3.38 -8.69 8.75
N ALA A 87 -3.56 -9.99 9.02
CA ALA A 87 -2.78 -10.72 10.01
C ALA A 87 -1.30 -10.77 9.61
N PHE A 88 -1.01 -11.06 8.34
CA PHE A 88 0.36 -11.03 7.80
C PHE A 88 1.01 -9.65 7.97
N VAL A 89 0.32 -8.58 7.59
CA VAL A 89 0.84 -7.20 7.73
C VAL A 89 1.15 -6.88 9.20
N ALA A 90 0.27 -7.26 10.14
CA ALA A 90 0.49 -7.05 11.57
C ALA A 90 1.70 -7.82 12.11
N GLN A 91 1.93 -9.04 11.61
CA GLN A 91 3.09 -9.86 11.97
C GLN A 91 4.40 -9.24 11.46
N GLU A 92 4.43 -8.78 10.20
CA GLU A 92 5.66 -8.29 9.57
C GLU A 92 6.04 -6.86 10.00
N LEU A 93 5.05 -5.98 10.18
CA LEU A 93 5.29 -4.56 10.44
C LEU A 93 5.07 -4.15 11.90
N GLY A 94 4.46 -5.02 12.70
CA GLY A 94 4.09 -4.72 14.08
C GLY A 94 3.02 -3.63 14.21
N ALA A 95 2.56 -3.41 15.44
CA ALA A 95 1.81 -2.23 15.82
C ALA A 95 2.78 -1.10 16.19
N ARG A 96 2.43 0.15 15.87
CA ARG A 96 3.18 1.32 16.37
C ARG A 96 3.23 1.26 17.90
N THR A 97 4.39 0.92 18.46
CA THR A 97 4.68 1.06 19.87
C THR A 97 4.76 2.56 20.18
N SER A 98 3.77 3.09 20.88
CA SER A 98 3.86 4.40 21.53
C SER A 98 4.96 4.30 22.60
N GLY A 99 6.13 4.86 22.30
CA GLY A 99 7.15 5.24 23.27
C GLY A 99 6.96 6.69 23.70
#